data_AF-A0A813I8P3-F1
#
_entry.id   AF-A0A813I8P3-F1
#
_cell.length_a   1.000
_cell.length_b   1.000
_cell.length_c   1.000
_cell.angle_alpha   90.00
_cell.angle_beta   90.00
_cell.angle_gamma   90.00
#
_symmetry.space_group_name_H-M   'P 1'
#
loop_
_entity.id
_entity.type
_entity.pdbx_description
1 polymer ?
#
loop_
_entity_poly.entity_id
_entity_poly.type
_entity_poly.pdbx_seq_one_letter_code
_entity_poly.pdbx_strand_id
1 'polypeptide(L)'
;VPCADLEVAKMFNPEMMKAAQQMMSNMKPEEMQRMSQMAAGMDPSVMDNMMKNMGGSMPGGGMPAGMDSKQMQDQMKQMGSMSPEQLQSQMSQAQKQMSDQKQYYFNASTMLKNEGNTHIKNEKYDEALKVYSKGLENIVPHSGDDIEQLRLSLLLNMAMCTLKKKEWTQTVDHCEAALKVNTKSVKALFRRGLARFELGQLADAITDVKLSSKLSPDDKTISAELIR
;
A
#
# COMPACT_ATOMS: atom_id res chain seq x y z
N VAL A 1 21.61 13.83 37.91
CA VAL A 1 20.46 12.90 37.79
C VAL A 1 20.81 11.94 36.67
N PRO A 2 21.16 10.67 36.98
CA PRO A 2 21.78 9.79 36.00
C PRO A 2 20.74 9.13 35.10
N CYS A 3 21.12 9.04 33.82
CA CYS A 3 20.83 7.98 32.87
C CYS A 3 19.35 7.61 32.63
N ALA A 4 18.81 8.21 31.58
CA ALA A 4 17.72 7.67 30.77
C ALA A 4 18.14 6.40 29.97
N ASP A 5 18.99 5.55 30.54
CA ASP A 5 19.58 4.35 29.89
C ASP A 5 19.03 3.04 30.47
N LEU A 6 17.84 3.05 31.08
CA LEU A 6 17.27 1.87 31.76
C LEU A 6 16.04 1.26 31.09
N GLU A 7 15.56 1.80 29.97
CA GLU A 7 14.39 1.23 29.25
C GLU A 7 14.72 0.55 27.92
N VAL A 8 15.94 0.67 27.39
CA VAL A 8 16.33 -0.01 26.15
C VAL A 8 16.85 -1.43 26.41
N ALA A 9 17.29 -1.73 27.64
CA ALA A 9 17.91 -3.01 28.01
C ALA A 9 16.91 -4.18 28.28
N LYS A 10 15.60 -3.95 28.16
CA LYS A 10 14.56 -5.00 28.31
C LYS A 10 14.03 -5.52 26.98
N MET A 11 14.64 -5.19 25.85
CA MET A 11 14.04 -5.45 24.54
C MET A 11 14.36 -6.81 23.90
N PHE A 12 15.32 -7.58 24.41
CA PHE A 12 15.52 -8.98 23.99
C PHE A 12 16.14 -9.78 25.14
N ASN A 13 15.33 -10.60 25.84
CA ASN A 13 15.84 -11.47 26.91
C ASN A 13 16.82 -12.51 26.32
N PRO A 14 18.05 -12.64 26.83
CA PRO A 14 19.00 -13.68 26.43
C PRO A 14 18.40 -15.10 26.40
N GLU A 15 17.43 -15.39 27.25
CA GLU A 15 16.72 -16.67 27.26
C GLU A 15 15.85 -16.90 26.02
N MET A 16 15.24 -15.84 25.46
CA MET A 16 14.45 -15.97 24.22
C MET A 16 15.33 -16.18 23.00
N MET A 17 16.47 -15.48 22.92
CA MET A 17 17.47 -15.73 21.87
C MET A 17 18.06 -17.13 21.99
N LYS A 18 18.29 -17.61 23.21
CA LYS A 18 18.76 -18.97 23.46
C LYS A 18 17.69 -20.02 23.13
N ALA A 19 16.41 -19.74 23.39
CA ALA A 19 15.30 -20.61 23.01
C ALA A 19 15.09 -20.65 21.49
N ALA A 20 15.17 -19.51 20.80
CA ALA A 20 15.12 -19.44 19.34
C ALA A 20 16.35 -20.12 18.69
N GLN A 21 17.55 -19.90 19.25
CA GLN A 21 18.76 -20.62 18.84
C GLN A 21 18.68 -22.11 19.13
N GLN A 22 18.09 -22.53 20.26
CA GLN A 22 17.89 -23.95 20.58
C GLN A 22 16.86 -24.61 19.66
N MET A 23 15.80 -23.90 19.29
CA MET A 23 14.85 -24.37 18.28
C MET A 23 15.54 -24.50 16.92
N MET A 24 16.35 -23.52 16.51
CA MET A 24 17.12 -23.59 15.26
C MET A 24 18.24 -24.64 15.29
N SER A 25 18.86 -24.89 16.44
CA SER A 25 19.93 -25.90 16.58
C SER A 25 19.39 -27.33 16.62
N ASN A 26 18.10 -27.50 16.97
CA ASN A 26 17.43 -28.80 17.00
C ASN A 26 16.68 -29.11 15.69
N MET A 27 16.52 -28.14 14.79
CA MET A 27 15.97 -28.36 13.44
C MET A 27 17.01 -28.98 12.52
N LYS A 28 16.60 -29.96 11.71
CA LYS A 28 17.50 -30.53 10.70
C LYS A 28 17.80 -29.48 9.63
N PRO A 29 19.02 -29.45 9.05
CA PRO A 29 19.34 -28.55 7.93
C PRO A 29 18.35 -28.65 6.76
N GLU A 30 17.82 -29.85 6.52
CA GLU A 30 16.80 -30.14 5.50
C GLU A 30 15.46 -29.43 5.78
N GLU A 31 15.06 -29.31 7.05
CA GLU A 31 13.82 -28.63 7.46
C GLU A 31 13.97 -27.11 7.33
N MET A 32 15.14 -26.57 7.68
CA MET A 32 15.46 -25.15 7.49
C MET A 32 15.52 -24.78 6.00
N GLN A 33 16.09 -25.65 5.17
CA GLN A 33 16.13 -25.44 3.73
C GLN A 33 14.73 -25.48 3.10
N ARG A 34 13.85 -26.38 3.55
CA ARG A 34 12.42 -26.38 3.16
C ARG A 34 11.70 -25.11 3.59
N MET A 35 11.91 -24.65 4.83
CA MET A 35 11.31 -23.40 5.32
C MET A 35 11.79 -22.18 4.50
N SER A 36 13.09 -22.13 4.18
CA SER A 36 13.64 -21.08 3.31
C SER A 36 13.09 -21.14 1.89
N GLN A 37 12.86 -22.33 1.33
CA GLN A 37 12.23 -22.50 0.01
C GLN A 37 10.75 -22.09 0.01
N MET A 38 10.02 -22.42 1.08
CA MET A 38 8.62 -21.99 1.26
C MET A 38 8.52 -20.46 1.35
N ALA A 39 9.43 -19.81 2.08
CA ALA A 39 9.49 -18.35 2.15
C ALA A 39 9.85 -17.71 0.79
N ALA A 40 10.72 -18.35 0.00
CA ALA A 40 11.13 -17.85 -1.32
C ALA A 40 10.02 -17.91 -2.39
N GLY A 41 9.07 -18.84 -2.27
CA GLY A 41 7.93 -18.97 -3.19
C GLY A 41 6.70 -18.13 -2.79
N MET A 42 6.75 -17.45 -1.64
CA MET A 42 5.63 -16.68 -1.12
C MET A 42 5.65 -15.25 -1.64
N ASP A 43 4.48 -14.71 -1.95
CA ASP A 43 4.36 -13.30 -2.33
C ASP A 43 4.86 -12.42 -1.15
N PRO A 44 5.80 -11.48 -1.39
CA PRO A 44 6.36 -10.64 -0.34
C PRO A 44 5.30 -9.86 0.46
N SER A 45 4.18 -9.47 -0.16
CA SER A 45 3.07 -8.79 0.52
C SER A 45 2.30 -9.72 1.46
N VAL A 46 2.26 -11.02 1.14
CA VAL A 46 1.66 -12.03 2.02
C VAL A 46 2.52 -12.20 3.27
N MET A 47 3.85 -12.22 3.10
CA MET A 47 4.79 -12.29 4.24
C MET A 47 4.74 -11.03 5.09
N ASP A 48 4.69 -9.85 4.46
CA ASP A 48 4.58 -8.56 5.13
C ASP A 48 3.27 -8.43 5.92
N ASN A 49 2.14 -8.81 5.34
CA ASN A 49 0.84 -8.80 6.03
C ASN A 49 0.75 -9.87 7.13
N MET A 50 1.34 -11.06 6.91
CA MET A 50 1.43 -12.09 7.94
C MET A 50 2.26 -11.58 9.13
N MET A 51 3.42 -10.96 8.86
CA MET A 51 4.24 -10.33 9.89
C MET A 51 3.49 -9.20 10.60
N LYS A 52 2.81 -8.31 9.87
CA LYS A 52 1.98 -7.24 10.46
C LYS A 52 0.87 -7.78 11.36
N ASN A 53 0.14 -8.79 10.90
CA ASN A 53 -0.95 -9.40 11.67
C ASN A 53 -0.48 -10.29 12.83
N MET A 54 0.74 -10.86 12.75
CA MET A 54 1.38 -11.54 13.88
C MET A 54 2.11 -10.58 14.84
N GLY A 55 1.94 -9.26 14.66
CA GLY A 55 2.57 -8.26 15.51
C GLY A 55 3.97 -7.89 15.03
N GLY A 56 4.01 -7.22 13.88
CA GLY A 56 5.21 -6.88 13.10
C GLY A 56 6.46 -6.64 13.95
N SER A 57 7.37 -7.62 13.92
CA SER A 57 8.70 -7.51 14.52
C SER A 57 9.66 -8.49 13.85
N MET A 58 10.61 -7.95 13.08
CA MET A 58 12.03 -8.36 12.89
C MET A 58 12.57 -7.75 11.59
N PRO A 59 13.82 -7.26 11.51
CA PRO A 59 14.90 -7.23 12.51
C PRO A 59 15.04 -5.83 13.15
N GLY A 60 14.91 -5.74 14.47
CA GLY A 60 15.28 -4.55 15.27
C GLY A 60 14.14 -3.80 16.00
N GLY A 61 12.87 -4.20 15.87
CA GLY A 61 11.73 -3.56 16.55
C GLY A 61 11.00 -4.55 17.46
N GLY A 62 10.74 -4.14 18.71
CA GLY A 62 10.28 -5.00 19.82
C GLY A 62 8.89 -5.62 19.69
N MET A 63 8.56 -6.48 20.66
CA MET A 63 7.34 -7.28 20.75
C MET A 63 6.05 -6.45 20.62
N PRO A 64 4.97 -7.00 20.04
CA PRO A 64 3.66 -6.35 20.02
C PRO A 64 3.18 -6.07 21.45
N ALA A 65 2.79 -4.82 21.70
CA ALA A 65 2.32 -4.38 23.01
C ALA A 65 0.99 -5.08 23.39
N GLY A 66 0.95 -5.73 24.56
CA GLY A 66 -0.26 -6.34 25.13
C GLY A 66 -0.29 -7.87 25.18
N MET A 67 0.75 -8.55 24.71
CA MET A 67 0.83 -10.02 24.76
C MET A 67 1.74 -10.47 25.90
N ASP A 68 1.22 -11.24 26.87
CA ASP A 68 2.02 -11.78 27.97
C ASP A 68 3.04 -12.80 27.43
N SER A 69 4.26 -12.82 28.00
CA SER A 69 5.32 -13.79 27.68
C SER A 69 4.84 -15.25 27.69
N LYS A 70 3.82 -15.58 28.49
CA LYS A 70 3.22 -16.92 28.52
C LYS A 70 2.37 -17.23 27.28
N GLN A 71 1.57 -16.26 26.82
CA GLN A 71 0.77 -16.41 25.60
C GLN A 71 1.64 -16.58 24.36
N MET A 72 2.78 -15.87 24.30
CA MET A 72 3.76 -16.04 23.22
C MET A 72 4.42 -17.42 23.24
N GLN A 73 4.80 -17.93 24.43
CA GLN A 73 5.34 -19.30 24.54
C GLN A 73 4.32 -20.36 24.13
N ASP A 74 3.05 -20.19 24.49
CA ASP A 74 1.99 -21.13 24.13
C ASP A 74 1.71 -21.10 22.61
N GLN A 75 1.78 -19.92 21.98
CA GLN A 75 1.70 -19.78 20.51
C GLN A 75 2.92 -20.38 19.79
N MET A 76 4.14 -20.15 20.27
CA MET A 76 5.34 -20.77 19.69
C MET A 76 5.35 -22.29 19.89
N LYS A 77 4.85 -22.80 21.02
CA LYS A 77 4.68 -24.24 21.24
C LYS A 77 3.64 -24.85 20.30
N GLN A 78 2.53 -24.15 20.06
CA GLN A 78 1.56 -24.56 19.04
C GLN A 78 2.19 -24.57 17.64
N MET A 79 2.97 -23.54 17.28
CA MET A 79 3.63 -23.47 15.98
C MET A 79 4.71 -24.55 15.80
N GLY A 80 5.52 -24.81 16.84
CA GLY A 80 6.51 -25.88 16.85
C GLY A 80 5.93 -27.30 16.93
N SER A 81 4.62 -27.43 17.17
CA SER A 81 3.91 -28.72 17.16
C SER A 81 3.25 -29.05 15.81
N MET A 82 3.23 -28.11 14.86
CA MET A 82 2.70 -28.34 13.51
C MET A 82 3.74 -29.03 12.64
N SER A 83 3.31 -30.04 11.88
CA SER A 83 4.18 -30.65 10.87
C SER A 83 4.44 -29.66 9.72
N PRO A 84 5.56 -29.79 8.98
CA PRO A 84 5.82 -28.98 7.80
C PRO A 84 4.68 -29.01 6.77
N GLU A 85 3.99 -30.15 6.62
CA GLU A 85 2.82 -30.28 5.73
C GLU A 85 1.61 -29.50 6.25
N GLN A 86 1.38 -29.50 7.57
CA GLN A 86 0.29 -28.73 8.20
C GLN A 86 0.53 -27.23 8.06
N LEU A 87 1.76 -26.77 8.32
CA LEU A 87 2.14 -25.37 8.15
C LEU A 87 2.00 -24.95 6.68
N GLN A 88 2.49 -25.75 5.73
CA GLN A 88 2.34 -25.47 4.31
C GLN A 88 0.86 -25.37 3.89
N SER A 89 0.02 -26.29 4.37
CA SER A 89 -1.42 -26.27 4.09
C SER A 89 -2.08 -25.00 4.64
N GLN A 90 -1.80 -24.65 5.89
CA GLN A 90 -2.35 -23.44 6.52
C GLN A 90 -1.92 -22.17 5.79
N MET A 91 -0.64 -22.06 5.41
CA MET A 91 -0.12 -20.92 4.65
C MET A 91 -0.75 -20.84 3.26
N SER A 92 -0.90 -21.97 2.57
CA SER A 92 -1.56 -22.01 1.25
C SER A 92 -3.02 -21.56 1.31
N GLN A 93 -3.74 -21.93 2.38
CA GLN A 93 -5.12 -21.50 2.61
C GLN A 93 -5.18 -20.01 2.93
N ALA A 94 -4.29 -19.51 3.77
CA ALA A 94 -4.18 -18.09 4.08
C ALA A 94 -3.84 -17.25 2.84
N GLN A 95 -2.92 -17.72 2.00
CA GLN A 95 -2.56 -17.08 0.74
C GLN A 95 -3.75 -17.03 -0.22
N LYS A 96 -4.48 -18.15 -0.36
CA LYS A 96 -5.71 -18.19 -1.17
C LYS A 96 -6.76 -17.22 -0.66
N GLN A 97 -7.01 -17.19 0.65
CA GLN A 97 -7.98 -16.27 1.25
C GLN A 97 -7.60 -14.80 1.01
N MET A 98 -6.31 -14.46 1.15
CA MET A 98 -5.85 -13.10 0.89
C MET A 98 -5.96 -12.73 -0.59
N SER A 99 -5.66 -13.67 -1.49
CA SER A 99 -5.83 -13.48 -2.94
C SER A 99 -7.31 -13.26 -3.29
N ASP A 100 -8.21 -14.09 -2.76
CA ASP A 100 -9.66 -13.97 -2.98
C ASP A 100 -10.18 -12.62 -2.44
N GLN A 101 -9.70 -12.19 -1.27
CA GLN A 101 -10.02 -10.89 -0.68
C GLN A 101 -9.51 -9.72 -1.53
N LYS A 102 -8.24 -9.75 -1.98
CA LYS A 102 -7.68 -8.73 -2.88
C LYS A 102 -8.53 -8.63 -4.15
N GLN A 103 -8.88 -9.76 -4.75
CA GLN A 103 -9.67 -9.78 -5.99
C GLN A 103 -11.07 -9.20 -5.77
N TYR A 104 -11.71 -9.50 -4.63
CA TYR A 104 -13.01 -8.93 -4.28
C TYR A 104 -12.96 -7.40 -4.22
N TYR A 105 -12.02 -6.83 -3.47
CA TYR A 105 -11.90 -5.38 -3.33
C TYR A 105 -11.43 -4.70 -4.63
N PHE A 106 -10.58 -5.35 -5.43
CA PHE A 106 -10.21 -4.87 -6.75
C PHE A 106 -11.43 -4.74 -7.67
N ASN A 107 -12.28 -5.78 -7.72
CA ASN A 107 -13.50 -5.79 -8.52
C ASN A 107 -14.49 -4.72 -8.04
N ALA A 108 -14.74 -4.64 -6.73
CA ALA A 108 -15.64 -3.64 -6.14
C ALA A 108 -15.16 -2.21 -6.45
N SER A 109 -13.87 -1.94 -6.33
CA SER A 109 -13.27 -0.62 -6.61
C SER A 109 -13.30 -0.28 -8.09
N THR A 110 -13.19 -1.27 -8.96
CA THR A 110 -13.37 -1.10 -10.41
C THR A 110 -14.81 -0.72 -10.75
N MET A 111 -15.81 -1.31 -10.08
CA MET A 111 -17.21 -0.91 -10.25
C MET A 111 -17.45 0.53 -9.78
N LEU A 112 -16.93 0.91 -8.61
CA LEU A 112 -17.01 2.29 -8.09
C LEU A 112 -16.33 3.29 -9.02
N LYS A 113 -15.19 2.94 -9.64
CA LYS A 113 -14.56 3.76 -10.68
C LYS A 113 -15.51 3.98 -11.87
N ASN A 114 -16.17 2.94 -12.34
CA ASN A 114 -17.07 3.02 -13.49
C ASN A 114 -18.35 3.82 -13.16
N GLU A 115 -18.86 3.70 -11.93
CA GLU A 115 -19.94 4.51 -11.40
C GLU A 115 -19.53 6.00 -11.33
N GLY A 116 -18.36 6.30 -10.79
CA GLY A 116 -17.81 7.66 -10.77
C GLY A 116 -17.65 8.25 -12.16
N ASN A 117 -17.18 7.46 -13.13
CA ASN A 117 -17.10 7.89 -14.53
C ASN A 117 -18.49 8.22 -15.11
N THR A 118 -19.53 7.53 -14.67
CA THR A 118 -20.92 7.82 -15.05
C THR A 118 -21.39 9.13 -14.42
N HIS A 119 -21.02 9.41 -13.17
CA HIS A 119 -21.28 10.70 -12.54
C HIS A 119 -20.57 11.86 -13.27
N ILE A 120 -19.29 11.69 -13.66
CA ILE A 120 -18.55 12.68 -14.46
C ILE A 120 -19.28 13.01 -15.77
N LYS A 121 -19.79 12.01 -16.48
CA LYS A 121 -20.53 12.22 -17.74
C LYS A 121 -21.78 13.10 -17.56
N ASN A 122 -22.33 13.13 -16.36
CA ASN A 122 -23.48 13.95 -15.98
C ASN A 122 -23.07 15.22 -15.21
N GLU A 123 -21.79 15.58 -15.20
CA GLU A 123 -21.23 16.73 -14.47
C GLU A 123 -21.48 16.73 -12.95
N LYS A 124 -21.78 15.54 -12.40
CA LYS A 124 -22.01 15.29 -10.97
C LYS A 124 -20.70 15.02 -10.24
N TYR A 125 -19.86 16.05 -10.12
CA TYR A 125 -18.48 15.89 -9.64
C TYR A 125 -18.40 15.49 -8.16
N ASP A 126 -19.29 15.98 -7.30
CA ASP A 126 -19.30 15.61 -5.87
C ASP A 126 -19.67 14.15 -5.64
N GLU A 127 -20.64 13.62 -6.41
CA GLU A 127 -21.01 12.21 -6.38
C GLU A 127 -19.87 11.34 -6.92
N ALA A 128 -19.20 11.77 -7.99
CA ALA A 128 -18.03 11.09 -8.52
C ALA A 128 -16.91 10.99 -7.47
N LEU A 129 -16.58 12.09 -6.80
CA LEU A 129 -15.56 12.13 -5.74
C LEU A 129 -15.89 11.17 -4.59
N LYS A 130 -17.15 11.10 -4.16
CA LYS A 130 -17.60 10.18 -3.08
C LYS A 130 -17.35 8.72 -3.45
N VAL A 131 -17.71 8.29 -4.67
CA VAL A 131 -17.53 6.89 -5.08
C VAL A 131 -16.07 6.56 -5.37
N TYR A 132 -15.29 7.51 -5.91
CA TYR A 132 -13.84 7.32 -6.07
C TYR A 132 -13.11 7.18 -4.73
N SER A 133 -13.46 7.98 -3.71
CA SER A 133 -12.90 7.85 -2.35
C SER A 133 -13.13 6.45 -1.79
N LYS A 134 -14.37 5.95 -1.86
CA LYS A 134 -14.70 4.58 -1.44
C LYS A 134 -13.88 3.53 -2.19
N GLY A 135 -13.71 3.71 -3.51
CA GLY A 135 -12.88 2.81 -4.32
C GLY A 135 -11.40 2.85 -3.90
N LEU A 136 -10.90 4.01 -3.50
CA LEU A 136 -9.53 4.17 -3.01
C LEU A 136 -9.35 3.51 -1.65
N GLU A 137 -10.29 3.72 -0.72
CA GLU A 137 -10.32 3.12 0.63
C GLU A 137 -10.27 1.58 0.56
N ASN A 138 -11.07 0.97 -0.31
CA ASN A 138 -11.09 -0.49 -0.52
C ASN A 138 -9.71 -1.08 -0.90
N ILE A 139 -8.87 -0.31 -1.59
CA ILE A 139 -7.57 -0.78 -2.09
C ILE A 139 -6.39 -0.27 -1.26
N VAL A 140 -6.61 0.51 -0.19
CA VAL A 140 -5.55 0.92 0.74
C VAL A 140 -4.80 -0.29 1.33
N PRO A 141 -5.47 -1.38 1.77
CA PRO A 141 -4.77 -2.53 2.37
C PRO A 141 -4.05 -3.43 1.35
N HIS A 142 -4.15 -3.12 0.06
CA HIS A 142 -3.73 -3.99 -1.02
C HIS A 142 -2.62 -3.36 -1.86
N SER A 143 -1.76 -4.22 -2.41
CA SER A 143 -0.63 -3.85 -3.24
C SER A 143 -0.55 -4.76 -4.47
N GLY A 144 0.22 -4.34 -5.45
CA GLY A 144 0.40 -5.02 -6.73
C GLY A 144 0.16 -4.06 -7.90
N ASP A 145 0.75 -4.37 -9.04
CA ASP A 145 0.72 -3.48 -10.21
C ASP A 145 -0.71 -3.15 -10.67
N ASP A 146 -1.61 -4.13 -10.59
CA ASP A 146 -3.04 -3.98 -10.86
C ASP A 146 -3.69 -2.96 -9.90
N ILE A 147 -3.39 -3.05 -8.62
CA ILE A 147 -3.87 -2.15 -7.58
C ILE A 147 -3.29 -0.75 -7.77
N GLU A 148 -1.99 -0.61 -8.04
CA GLU A 148 -1.36 0.69 -8.29
C GLU A 148 -1.94 1.36 -9.54
N GLN A 149 -2.21 0.61 -10.61
CA GLN A 149 -2.86 1.13 -11.81
C GLN A 149 -4.29 1.62 -11.55
N LEU A 150 -5.06 0.88 -10.74
CA LEU A 150 -6.40 1.29 -10.33
C LEU A 150 -6.35 2.53 -9.43
N ARG A 151 -5.42 2.56 -8.46
CA ARG A 151 -5.17 3.71 -7.57
C ARG A 151 -4.84 4.96 -8.36
N LEU A 152 -3.90 4.86 -9.30
CA LEU A 152 -3.53 5.96 -10.20
C LEU A 152 -4.75 6.47 -10.98
N SER A 153 -5.56 5.56 -11.52
CA SER A 153 -6.77 5.92 -12.29
C SER A 153 -7.80 6.67 -11.44
N LEU A 154 -8.05 6.21 -10.21
CA LEU A 154 -8.96 6.87 -9.26
C LEU A 154 -8.47 8.27 -8.89
N LEU A 155 -7.19 8.39 -8.50
CA LEU A 155 -6.59 9.68 -8.12
C LEU A 155 -6.59 10.69 -9.27
N LEU A 156 -6.29 10.25 -10.49
CA LEU A 156 -6.36 11.10 -11.68
C LEU A 156 -7.79 11.60 -11.95
N ASN A 157 -8.79 10.74 -11.77
CA ASN A 157 -10.19 11.13 -11.94
C ASN A 157 -10.65 12.09 -10.84
N MET A 158 -10.24 11.87 -9.58
CA MET A 158 -10.51 12.82 -8.50
C MET A 158 -9.89 14.19 -8.78
N ALA A 159 -8.61 14.22 -9.20
CA ALA A 159 -7.94 15.46 -9.61
C ALA A 159 -8.67 16.18 -10.76
N MET A 160 -9.25 15.44 -11.71
CA MET A 160 -10.07 16.02 -12.78
C MET A 160 -11.35 16.66 -12.22
N CYS A 161 -12.05 15.97 -11.32
CA CYS A 161 -13.27 16.47 -10.69
C CYS A 161 -13.02 17.75 -9.91
N THR A 162 -12.01 17.76 -9.03
CA THR A 162 -11.65 18.95 -8.24
C THR A 162 -11.16 20.08 -9.13
N LEU A 163 -10.45 19.80 -10.23
CA LEU A 163 -10.04 20.81 -11.20
C LEU A 163 -11.26 21.47 -11.86
N LYS A 164 -12.23 20.67 -12.31
CA LYS A 164 -13.49 21.18 -12.90
C LYS A 164 -14.32 21.98 -11.91
N LYS A 165 -14.27 21.62 -10.62
CA LYS A 165 -14.88 22.38 -9.52
C LYS A 165 -14.08 23.62 -9.08
N LYS A 166 -12.90 23.86 -9.65
CA LYS A 166 -11.98 24.93 -9.24
C LYS A 166 -11.47 24.82 -7.80
N GLU A 167 -11.44 23.59 -7.28
CA GLU A 167 -10.88 23.26 -5.97
C GLU A 167 -9.38 23.01 -6.13
N TRP A 168 -8.61 24.09 -6.29
CA TRP A 168 -7.21 24.03 -6.72
C TRP A 168 -6.31 23.29 -5.73
N THR A 169 -6.45 23.57 -4.43
CA THR A 169 -5.65 22.89 -3.39
C THR A 169 -5.86 21.37 -3.41
N GLN A 170 -7.11 20.93 -3.45
CA GLN A 170 -7.44 19.49 -3.52
C GLN A 170 -6.95 18.85 -4.82
N THR A 171 -6.98 19.61 -5.93
CA THR A 171 -6.42 19.15 -7.20
C THR A 171 -4.92 18.89 -7.09
N VAL A 172 -4.18 19.78 -6.41
CA VAL A 172 -2.75 19.57 -6.13
C VAL A 172 -2.55 18.31 -5.29
N ASP A 173 -3.31 18.14 -4.20
CA ASP A 173 -3.20 16.98 -3.30
C ASP A 173 -3.42 15.65 -4.05
N HIS A 174 -4.48 15.57 -4.86
CA HIS A 174 -4.78 14.38 -5.66
C HIS A 174 -3.71 14.11 -6.72
N CYS A 175 -3.18 15.15 -7.36
CA CYS A 175 -2.09 14.99 -8.33
C CYS A 175 -0.79 14.55 -7.65
N GLU A 176 -0.47 15.07 -6.47
CA GLU A 176 0.70 14.63 -5.70
C GLU A 176 0.58 13.18 -5.27
N ALA A 177 -0.59 12.75 -4.80
CA ALA A 177 -0.86 11.34 -4.54
C ALA A 177 -0.70 10.49 -5.79
N ALA A 178 -1.20 10.94 -6.95
CA ALA A 178 -1.03 10.23 -8.22
C ALA A 178 0.45 10.13 -8.65
N LEU A 179 1.24 11.18 -8.41
CA LEU A 179 2.67 11.21 -8.74
C LEU A 179 3.53 10.35 -7.82
N LYS A 180 3.07 10.08 -6.58
CA LYS A 180 3.70 9.07 -5.72
C LYS A 180 3.55 7.66 -6.30
N VAL A 181 2.45 7.39 -7.01
CA VAL A 181 2.22 6.10 -7.70
C VAL A 181 2.98 6.05 -9.03
N ASN A 182 2.89 7.11 -9.84
CA ASN A 182 3.62 7.23 -11.09
C ASN A 182 4.17 8.65 -11.27
N THR A 183 5.48 8.80 -11.00
CA THR A 183 6.19 10.07 -11.06
C THR A 183 6.22 10.73 -12.45
N LYS A 184 5.94 9.95 -13.51
CA LYS A 184 5.89 10.40 -14.91
C LYS A 184 4.46 10.50 -15.43
N SER A 185 3.45 10.56 -14.55
CA SER A 185 2.06 10.73 -14.95
C SER A 185 1.83 12.11 -15.56
N VAL A 186 1.77 12.15 -16.89
CA VAL A 186 1.57 13.36 -17.69
C VAL A 186 0.30 14.11 -17.29
N LYS A 187 -0.81 13.39 -17.07
CA LYS A 187 -2.09 13.96 -16.64
C LYS A 187 -2.00 14.60 -15.25
N ALA A 188 -1.29 13.96 -14.31
CA ALA A 188 -1.14 14.51 -12.96
C ALA A 188 -0.26 15.76 -12.97
N LEU A 189 0.89 15.73 -13.66
CA LEU A 189 1.77 16.89 -13.83
C LEU A 189 1.00 18.06 -14.45
N PHE A 190 0.30 17.82 -15.55
CA PHE A 190 -0.41 18.88 -16.24
C PHE A 190 -1.52 19.52 -15.38
N ARG A 191 -2.38 18.70 -14.77
CA ARG A 191 -3.48 19.19 -13.90
C ARG A 191 -2.96 19.90 -12.66
N ARG A 192 -1.87 19.40 -12.05
CA ARG A 192 -1.20 20.08 -10.93
C ARG A 192 -0.63 21.43 -11.36
N GLY A 193 0.00 21.49 -12.53
CA GLY A 193 0.52 22.73 -13.09
C GLY A 193 -0.56 23.79 -13.27
N LEU A 194 -1.73 23.41 -13.81
CA LEU A 194 -2.89 24.31 -13.93
C LEU A 194 -3.39 24.79 -12.55
N ALA A 195 -3.58 23.88 -11.59
CA ALA A 195 -4.03 24.25 -10.25
C ALA A 195 -3.02 25.16 -9.52
N ARG A 196 -1.72 24.90 -9.65
CA ARG A 196 -0.65 25.74 -9.09
C ARG A 196 -0.61 27.13 -9.72
N PHE A 197 -0.89 27.24 -11.02
CA PHE A 197 -1.01 28.52 -11.70
C PHE A 197 -2.14 29.37 -11.09
N GLU A 198 -3.32 28.77 -10.89
CA GLU A 198 -4.48 29.43 -10.26
C GLU A 198 -4.21 29.81 -8.79
N LEU A 199 -3.35 29.07 -8.10
CA LEU A 199 -2.88 29.39 -6.73
C LEU A 199 -1.76 30.44 -6.70
N GLY A 200 -1.30 30.96 -7.84
CA GLY A 200 -0.20 31.93 -7.93
C GLY A 200 1.21 31.33 -7.77
N GLN A 201 1.33 30.00 -7.74
CA GLN A 201 2.59 29.26 -7.62
C GLN A 201 3.27 29.10 -9.00
N LEU A 202 3.60 30.22 -9.63
CA LEU A 202 3.97 30.27 -11.06
C LEU A 202 5.21 29.46 -11.42
N ALA A 203 6.25 29.47 -10.58
CA ALA A 203 7.49 28.74 -10.85
C ALA A 203 7.27 27.22 -10.89
N ASP A 204 6.51 26.70 -9.94
CA ASP A 204 6.16 25.28 -9.85
C ASP A 204 5.21 24.87 -10.97
N ALA A 205 4.24 25.72 -11.30
CA ALA A 205 3.33 25.51 -12.42
C ALA A 205 4.07 25.37 -13.76
N ILE A 206 5.01 26.28 -14.04
CA ILE A 206 5.84 26.23 -15.26
C ILE A 206 6.67 24.94 -15.30
N THR A 207 7.24 24.54 -14.16
CA THR A 207 8.03 23.31 -14.06
C THR A 207 7.20 22.07 -14.40
N ASP A 208 5.99 21.98 -13.82
CA ASP A 208 5.06 20.87 -14.05
C ASP A 208 4.61 20.78 -15.51
N VAL A 209 4.19 21.91 -16.12
CA VAL A 209 3.72 21.95 -17.51
C VAL A 209 4.85 21.66 -18.51
N LYS A 210 6.06 22.15 -18.26
CA LYS A 210 7.22 21.82 -19.08
C LYS A 210 7.55 20.34 -19.03
N LEU A 211 7.50 19.74 -17.84
CA LEU A 211 7.76 18.32 -17.68
C LEU A 211 6.68 17.47 -18.36
N SER A 212 5.40 17.83 -18.23
CA SER A 212 4.31 17.11 -18.91
C SER A 212 4.45 17.19 -20.43
N SER A 213 4.79 18.37 -20.98
CA SER A 213 5.01 18.55 -22.42
C SER A 213 6.23 17.78 -22.92
N LYS A 214 7.31 17.71 -22.15
CA LYS A 214 8.51 16.92 -22.51
C LYS A 214 8.23 15.41 -22.54
N LEU A 215 7.39 14.92 -21.64
CA LEU A 215 7.04 13.50 -21.55
C LEU A 215 6.07 13.07 -22.66
N SER A 216 5.20 13.98 -23.11
CA SER A 216 4.23 13.73 -24.18
C SER A 216 4.11 14.95 -25.10
N PRO A 217 5.06 15.14 -26.04
CA PRO A 217 5.06 16.30 -26.93
C PRO A 217 3.86 16.35 -27.89
N ASP A 218 3.28 15.20 -28.23
CA ASP A 218 2.18 15.07 -29.21
C ASP A 218 0.81 14.72 -28.59
N ASP A 219 0.68 14.71 -27.25
CA ASP A 219 -0.56 14.29 -26.59
C ASP A 219 -1.64 15.38 -26.69
N LYS A 220 -2.43 15.28 -27.76
CA LYS A 220 -3.63 16.11 -28.01
C LYS A 220 -4.64 16.08 -26.87
N THR A 221 -4.58 15.09 -25.95
CA THR A 221 -5.46 15.03 -24.77
C THR A 221 -5.16 16.16 -23.79
N ILE A 222 -3.89 16.56 -23.64
CA ILE A 222 -3.49 17.73 -22.85
C ILE A 222 -4.07 19.01 -23.48
N SER A 223 -3.97 19.12 -24.81
CA SER A 223 -4.53 20.22 -25.59
C SER A 223 -6.06 20.27 -25.52
N ALA A 224 -6.73 19.13 -25.44
CA ALA A 224 -8.19 19.06 -25.30
C ALA A 224 -8.66 19.43 -23.88
N GLU A 225 -7.87 19.12 -22.85
CA GLU A 225 -8.17 19.50 -21.46
C GLU A 225 -7.95 21.01 -21.21
N LEU A 226 -7.21 21.71 -22.10
CA LEU A 226 -7.09 23.18 -22.15
C LEU A 226 -8.30 23.92 -22.75
N ILE A 227 -9.14 23.23 -23.54
CA ILE A 227 -10.15 23.87 -24.42
C ILE A 227 -11.59 23.65 -23.92
N ARG A 228 -11.80 22.95 -22.79
CA ARG A 228 -13.14 22.55 -22.33
C ARG A 228 -13.37 22.87 -20.87
#